data_AF-A0A7S3XFE9-F1
#
_entry.id   AF-A0A7S3XFE9-F1
#
_cell.length_a   1.000
_cell.length_b   1.000
_cell.length_c   1.000
_cell.angle_alpha   90.00
_cell.angle_beta   90.00
_cell.angle_gamma   90.00
#
_symmetry.space_group_name_H-M   'P 1'
#
loop_
_entity.id
_entity.type
_entity.pdbx_description
1 polymer ?
#
loop_
_entity_poly.entity_id
_entity_poly.type
_entity_poly.pdbx_seq_one_letter_code
_entity_poly.pdbx_strand_id
1 'polypeptide(L)'
;ALKEGEDPKSFYVCTLSGRTIVYKGMLRSVVVGMYFKDLVDEDFETSFAIYHRRFSTNTVPKWPLAQPMRFLGHNGEINTVQGNLNWLTGREASLDHPL
;
A
#
# COMPACT_ATOMS: atom_id res chain seq x y z
N ALA A 1 11.34 3.80 19.47
CA ALA A 1 12.74 4.00 19.06
C ALA A 1 13.09 2.90 18.07
N LEU A 2 13.61 3.24 16.89
CA LEU A 2 14.12 2.26 15.92
C LEU A 2 15.27 1.49 16.60
N LYS A 3 15.31 0.17 16.45
CA LYS A 3 16.40 -0.65 17.00
C LYS A 3 17.66 -0.42 16.16
N GLU A 4 18.84 -0.51 16.78
CA GLU A 4 20.11 -0.47 16.06
C GLU A 4 20.12 -1.54 14.96
N GLY A 5 20.36 -1.13 13.71
CA GLY A 5 20.40 -1.99 12.52
C GLY A 5 19.20 -1.87 11.56
N GLU A 6 18.15 -1.13 11.90
CA GLU A 6 17.05 -0.85 10.97
C GLU A 6 17.38 0.35 10.05
N ASP A 7 17.34 0.14 8.73
CA ASP A 7 17.43 1.21 7.75
C ASP A 7 16.32 2.24 8.03
N PRO A 8 16.61 3.54 8.25
CA PRO A 8 15.61 4.59 8.41
C PRO A 8 14.56 4.61 7.28
N LYS A 9 14.88 4.04 6.11
CA LYS A 9 13.96 3.87 4.97
C LYS A 9 12.95 2.72 5.14
N SER A 10 13.00 1.96 6.22
CA SER A 10 12.06 0.86 6.50
C SER A 10 10.70 1.32 7.04
N PHE A 11 10.57 2.61 7.41
CA PHE A 11 9.31 3.17 7.87
C PHE A 11 8.30 3.34 6.73
N TYR A 12 7.09 2.80 6.91
CA TYR A 12 6.00 2.94 5.96
C TYR A 12 4.63 2.88 6.65
N VAL A 13 3.79 3.88 6.39
CA VAL A 13 2.41 3.93 6.87
C VAL A 13 1.49 3.32 5.81
N CYS A 14 0.93 2.14 6.06
CA CYS A 14 -0.02 1.50 5.14
C CYS A 14 -1.25 2.38 4.89
N THR A 15 -1.86 2.83 5.98
CA THR A 15 -3.02 3.74 6.01
C THR A 15 -2.99 4.54 7.31
N LEU A 16 -3.47 5.78 7.25
CA LEU A 16 -3.76 6.62 8.41
C LEU A 16 -5.06 7.37 8.11
N SER A 17 -6.19 6.80 8.53
CA SER A 17 -7.53 7.25 8.18
C SER A 17 -8.51 6.75 9.24
N GLY A 18 -9.53 7.55 9.55
CA GLY A 18 -10.65 7.13 10.42
C GLY A 18 -11.76 6.38 9.66
N ARG A 19 -11.60 6.15 8.35
CA ARG A 19 -12.63 5.53 7.49
C ARG A 19 -12.16 4.27 6.78
N THR A 20 -10.85 4.11 6.61
CA THR A 20 -10.26 3.02 5.83
C THR A 20 -9.01 2.49 6.53
N ILE A 21 -8.81 1.18 6.42
CA ILE A 21 -7.62 0.49 6.94
C ILE A 21 -7.13 -0.52 5.91
N VAL A 22 -5.81 -0.67 5.77
CA VAL A 22 -5.19 -1.64 4.85
C VAL A 22 -4.36 -2.65 5.63
N TYR A 23 -4.82 -3.89 5.60
CA TYR A 23 -4.06 -5.08 6.00
C TYR A 23 -3.36 -5.66 4.78
N LYS A 24 -2.02 -5.58 4.75
CA LYS A 24 -1.23 -6.08 3.62
C LYS A 24 0.14 -6.60 4.07
N GLY A 25 0.70 -7.50 3.28
CA GLY A 25 2.02 -8.05 3.57
C GLY A 25 2.56 -8.94 2.46
N MET A 26 3.78 -9.43 2.67
CA MET A 26 4.46 -10.36 1.77
C MET A 26 4.01 -11.79 2.02
N LEU A 27 2.73 -12.05 1.72
CA LEU A 27 2.03 -13.28 2.07
C LEU A 27 1.42 -13.93 0.83
N ARG A 28 1.19 -15.25 0.91
CA ARG A 28 0.25 -15.91 -0.01
C ARG A 28 -1.17 -15.50 0.35
N SER A 29 -2.02 -15.28 -0.64
CA SER A 29 -3.41 -14.83 -0.39
C SER A 29 -4.17 -15.75 0.57
N VAL A 30 -3.94 -17.06 0.50
CA VAL A 30 -4.60 -18.07 1.37
C VAL A 30 -4.24 -17.95 2.85
N VAL A 31 -3.13 -17.27 3.21
CA VAL A 31 -2.71 -17.13 4.62
C VAL A 31 -2.99 -15.76 5.21
N VAL A 32 -3.66 -14.86 4.48
CA VAL A 32 -3.88 -13.48 4.95
C VAL A 32 -4.69 -13.45 6.25
N GLY A 33 -5.85 -14.11 6.30
CA GLY A 33 -6.65 -14.23 7.54
C GLY A 33 -6.00 -15.12 8.62
N MET A 34 -5.02 -15.95 8.25
CA MET A 34 -4.24 -16.70 9.23
C MET A 34 -3.21 -15.80 9.92
N TYR A 35 -2.63 -14.84 9.19
CA TYR A 35 -1.60 -13.92 9.68
C TYR A 35 -2.20 -12.73 10.42
N PHE A 36 -3.22 -12.08 9.86
CA PHE A 36 -3.94 -10.99 10.50
C PHE A 36 -5.23 -11.51 11.12
N LYS A 37 -5.20 -11.77 12.43
CA LYS A 37 -6.34 -12.37 13.14
C LYS A 37 -7.54 -11.45 13.24
N ASP A 38 -7.32 -10.14 13.26
CA ASP A 38 -8.40 -9.14 13.22
C ASP A 38 -9.33 -9.36 12.02
N LEU A 39 -8.82 -9.86 10.88
CA LEU A 39 -9.63 -10.06 9.66
C LEU A 39 -10.58 -11.26 9.74
N VAL A 40 -10.45 -12.13 10.73
CA VAL A 40 -11.36 -13.26 10.96
C VAL A 40 -12.21 -13.07 12.21
N ASP A 41 -12.09 -11.92 12.86
CA ASP A 41 -12.93 -11.52 13.98
C ASP A 41 -14.32 -11.13 13.45
N GLU A 42 -15.37 -11.50 14.18
CA GLU A 42 -16.76 -11.20 13.81
C GLU A 42 -17.06 -9.69 13.92
N ASP A 43 -16.34 -8.97 14.78
CA ASP A 43 -16.47 -7.51 14.94
C ASP A 43 -15.82 -6.73 13.78
N PHE A 44 -15.01 -7.38 12.93
CA PHE A 44 -14.38 -6.74 11.78
C PHE A 44 -15.34 -6.63 10.59
N GLU A 45 -16.34 -5.76 10.74
CA GLU A 45 -17.35 -5.52 9.72
C GLU A 45 -16.96 -4.37 8.77
N THR A 46 -17.33 -4.49 7.50
CA THR A 46 -17.14 -3.42 6.52
C THR A 46 -18.24 -3.43 5.46
N SER A 47 -18.60 -2.25 4.97
CA SER A 47 -19.53 -2.09 3.84
C SER A 47 -18.87 -2.38 2.48
N PHE A 48 -17.53 -2.34 2.41
CA PHE A 48 -16.79 -2.62 1.18
C PHE A 48 -15.41 -3.20 1.46
N ALA A 49 -14.85 -3.89 0.46
CA ALA A 49 -13.49 -4.42 0.52
C ALA A 49 -12.77 -4.27 -0.83
N ILE A 50 -11.46 -4.02 -0.77
CA ILE A 50 -10.55 -4.07 -1.92
C ILE A 50 -9.45 -5.08 -1.59
N TYR A 51 -9.24 -6.08 -2.45
CA TYR A 51 -8.17 -7.05 -2.30
C TYR A 51 -7.23 -7.04 -3.50
N HIS A 52 -5.97 -7.40 -3.29
CA HIS A 52 -4.99 -7.47 -4.37
C HIS A 52 -3.95 -8.57 -4.14
N ARG A 53 -3.65 -9.34 -5.18
CA ARG A 53 -2.52 -10.28 -5.21
C ARG A 53 -1.52 -9.82 -6.27
N ARG A 54 -0.29 -9.53 -5.85
CA ARG A 54 0.79 -9.06 -6.73
C ARG A 54 1.62 -10.22 -7.24
N PHE A 55 1.90 -10.23 -8.53
CA PHE A 55 3.01 -10.96 -9.13
C PHE A 55 4.16 -9.98 -9.39
N SER A 56 5.40 -10.35 -9.05
CA SER A 56 6.56 -9.47 -9.08
C SER A 56 7.65 -10.10 -9.92
N THR A 57 8.29 -9.32 -10.78
CA THR A 57 9.54 -9.71 -11.47
C THR A 57 10.77 -9.59 -10.55
N ASN A 58 10.63 -8.96 -9.38
CA ASN A 58 11.68 -8.87 -8.35
C ASN A 58 11.61 -10.03 -7.36
N THR A 59 12.77 -10.55 -6.95
CA THR A 59 12.93 -11.65 -5.97
C THR A 59 13.05 -11.17 -4.52
N VAL A 60 13.46 -9.91 -4.28
CA VAL A 60 13.59 -9.35 -2.93
C VAL A 60 12.25 -8.78 -2.47
N PRO A 61 11.65 -9.33 -1.39
CA PRO A 61 10.36 -8.86 -0.88
C PRO A 61 10.49 -7.48 -0.24
N LYS A 62 9.61 -6.54 -0.59
CA LYS A 62 9.48 -5.24 0.06
C LYS A 62 8.03 -5.03 0.50
N TRP A 63 7.81 -5.04 1.81
CA TRP A 63 6.49 -4.90 2.43
C TRP A 63 5.68 -3.68 1.95
N PRO A 64 6.27 -2.48 1.82
CA PRO A 64 5.54 -1.30 1.34
C PRO A 64 4.91 -1.45 -0.06
N LEU A 65 5.48 -2.32 -0.91
CA LEU A 65 5.06 -2.53 -2.29
C LEU A 65 3.89 -3.51 -2.44
N ALA A 66 3.49 -4.21 -1.36
CA ALA A 66 2.23 -4.92 -1.36
C ALA A 66 1.07 -3.94 -1.58
N GLN A 67 -0.04 -4.43 -2.10
CA GLN A 67 -1.25 -3.66 -2.35
C GLN A 67 -2.42 -4.29 -1.59
N PRO A 68 -3.51 -3.55 -1.30
CA PRO A 68 -3.84 -2.19 -1.77
C PRO A 68 -2.89 -1.06 -1.32
N MET A 69 -2.87 0.04 -2.08
CA MET A 69 -2.38 1.34 -1.60
C MET A 69 -3.50 2.04 -0.81
N ARG A 70 -3.33 3.33 -0.49
CA ARG A 70 -4.26 4.05 0.39
C ARG A 70 -5.67 4.18 -0.22
N PHE A 71 -5.75 4.21 -1.55
CA PHE A 71 -7.02 4.33 -2.30
C PHE A 71 -7.11 3.39 -3.52
N LEU A 72 -6.04 2.67 -3.88
CA LEU A 72 -5.93 2.00 -5.19
C LEU A 72 -5.42 0.57 -5.05
N GLY A 73 -6.14 -0.36 -5.66
CA GLY A 73 -5.61 -1.66 -6.12
C GLY A 73 -5.43 -1.62 -7.63
N HIS A 74 -4.24 -1.93 -8.11
CA HIS A 74 -3.87 -1.82 -9.53
C HIS A 74 -3.29 -3.14 -10.03
N ASN A 75 -3.96 -3.72 -11.03
CA ASN A 75 -3.49 -4.88 -11.76
C ASN A 75 -3.07 -4.46 -13.17
N GLY A 76 -1.77 -4.58 -13.46
CA GLY A 76 -1.19 -4.16 -14.73
C GLY A 76 0.13 -3.41 -14.53
N GLU A 77 0.59 -2.78 -15.61
CA GLU A 77 1.80 -1.97 -15.65
C GLU A 77 1.48 -0.59 -16.26
N ILE A 78 1.99 0.47 -15.64
CA ILE A 78 1.87 1.83 -16.17
C ILE A 78 3.09 2.12 -17.03
N ASN A 79 2.99 1.82 -18.32
CA ASN A 79 4.12 1.88 -19.26
C ASN A 79 4.68 3.30 -19.45
N THR A 80 3.90 4.34 -19.14
CA THR A 80 4.29 5.75 -19.31
C THR A 80 4.62 6.45 -17.99
N VAL A 81 4.92 5.68 -16.92
CA VAL A 81 5.09 6.21 -15.56
C VAL A 81 6.10 7.35 -15.49
N GLN A 82 7.22 7.29 -16.20
CA GLN A 82 8.22 8.36 -16.19
C GLN A 82 7.68 9.67 -16.78
N GLY A 83 6.92 9.59 -17.86
CA GLY A 83 6.28 10.77 -18.46
C GLY A 83 5.27 11.39 -17.49
N ASN A 84 4.45 10.56 -16.85
CA ASN A 84 3.47 11.01 -15.86
C ASN A 84 4.14 11.70 -14.65
N LEU A 85 5.26 11.14 -14.17
CA LEU A 85 6.05 11.74 -13.09
C LEU A 85 6.63 13.09 -13.49
N ASN A 86 7.22 13.20 -14.69
CA ASN A 86 7.77 14.46 -15.19
C ASN A 86 6.69 15.56 -15.29
N TRP A 87 5.50 15.21 -15.80
CA TRP A 87 4.36 16.13 -15.85
C TRP A 87 3.88 16.58 -14.48
N LEU A 88 3.88 15.69 -13.47
CA LEU A 88 3.53 16.04 -12.10
C LEU A 88 4.57 16.98 -11.49
N THR A 89 5.86 16.65 -11.59
CA THR A 89 6.96 17.48 -11.03
C THR A 89 6.96 18.90 -11.61
N GLY A 90 6.70 19.05 -12.92
CA GLY A 90 6.61 20.37 -13.54
C GLY A 90 5.41 21.21 -13.06
N ARG A 91 4.35 20.57 -12.55
CA ARG A 91 3.13 21.23 -12.05
C ARG A 91 3.11 21.41 -10.55
N GLU A 92 3.94 20.68 -9.81
CA GLU A 92 3.95 20.61 -8.35
C GLU A 92 4.05 21.98 -7.69
N ALA A 93 4.93 22.86 -8.18
CA ALA A 93 5.12 24.22 -7.66
C ALA A 93 3.91 25.15 -7.87
N SER A 94 2.95 24.76 -8.72
CA SER A 94 1.73 25.52 -9.03
C SER A 94 0.46 24.88 -8.48
N LEU A 95 0.59 23.80 -7.70
CA LEU A 95 -0.54 23.18 -7.05
C LEU A 95 -1.01 24.08 -5.91
N ASP A 96 -2.25 24.53 -6.01
CA ASP A 96 -2.93 25.30 -4.99
C ASP A 96 -4.27 24.64 -4.69
N HIS A 97 -4.60 24.54 -3.41
CA HIS A 97 -5.88 24.03 -2.95
C HIS A 97 -6.33 24.86 -1.75
N PRO A 98 -7.60 25.29 -1.68
CA PRO A 98 -8.11 26.17 -0.63
C PRO A 98 -8.25 25.51 0.76
N LEU A 99 -7.79 24.26 0.93
CA LEU A 99 -7.87 23.50 2.19
C LEU A 99 -6.47 23.31 2.76
#